data_AF-D1LZE4-F1
#
_entry.id   AF-D1LZE4-F1
#
_cell.length_a   1.000
_cell.length_b   1.000
_cell.length_c   1.000
_cell.angle_alpha   90.00
_cell.angle_beta   90.00
_cell.angle_gamma   90.00
#
_symmetry.space_group_name_H-M   'P 1'
#
loop_
_entity.id
_entity.type
_entity.pdbx_description
1 polymer ?
#
loop_
_entity_poly.entity_id
_entity_poly.type
_entity_poly.pdbx_seq_one_letter_code
_entity_poly.pdbx_strand_id
1 'polypeptide(L)'
;SWAGARPELRAIGYDSHGVAAHFGILRRFIKVGEVDLLVAELGLYGVRPDLEGLGISFSMRFVYPVLQELGVPFAFGTVRHALRNHVERFCRGGLATMLSGIPVRSTHPQVHPDLPPTRLEDVLVLVTP
;
A
#
# COMPACT_ATOMS: atom_id res chain seq x y z
N SER A 1 -9.06 3.62 3.83
CA SER A 1 -8.61 5.02 4.06
C SER A 1 -7.61 5.04 5.19
N TRP A 2 -6.50 5.77 5.03
CA TRP A 2 -5.45 5.95 6.04
C TRP A 2 -5.62 7.22 6.88
N ALA A 3 -6.62 8.05 6.57
CA ALA A 3 -6.92 9.25 7.36
C ALA A 3 -7.24 8.86 8.81
N GLY A 4 -6.47 9.39 9.76
CA GLY A 4 -6.61 9.08 11.19
C GLY A 4 -6.13 7.69 11.61
N ALA A 5 -5.66 6.84 10.67
CA ALA A 5 -5.14 5.53 11.00
C ALA A 5 -3.78 5.63 11.70
N ARG A 6 -3.56 4.79 12.71
CA ARG A 6 -2.26 4.62 13.36
C ARG A 6 -1.63 3.32 12.84
N PRO A 7 -0.54 3.39 12.08
CA PRO A 7 0.16 2.19 11.64
C PRO A 7 0.64 1.37 12.84
N GLU A 8 0.53 0.04 12.76
CA GLU A 8 1.17 -0.87 13.71
C GLU A 8 2.68 -0.93 13.47
N LEU A 9 3.09 -0.81 12.21
CA LEU A 9 4.47 -0.55 11.82
C LEU A 9 4.52 0.70 10.94
N ARG A 10 5.48 1.58 11.25
CA ARG A 10 5.82 2.72 10.41
C ARG A 10 7.32 2.72 10.17
N ALA A 11 7.72 2.69 8.91
CA ALA A 11 9.11 2.75 8.52
C ALA A 11 9.35 4.01 7.67
N ILE A 12 10.47 4.67 7.97
CA ILE A 12 10.89 5.92 7.34
C ILE A 12 12.37 5.74 6.98
N GLY A 13 12.68 5.85 5.69
CA GLY A 13 14.03 5.84 5.16
C GLY A 13 14.59 7.26 5.10
N TYR A 14 15.87 7.41 5.41
CA TYR A 14 16.57 8.69 5.41
C TYR A 14 17.83 8.62 4.54
N ASP A 15 18.19 9.75 3.94
CA ASP A 15 19.49 10.01 3.33
C ASP A 15 20.05 11.36 3.82
N SER A 16 21.15 11.83 3.23
CA SER A 16 21.76 13.11 3.60
C SER A 16 20.86 14.34 3.37
N HIS A 17 19.79 14.20 2.59
CA HIS A 17 18.84 15.28 2.27
C HIS A 17 17.54 15.15 3.08
N GLY A 18 17.47 14.21 4.03
CA GLY A 18 16.33 14.03 4.93
C GLY A 18 15.52 12.78 4.60
N VAL A 19 14.18 12.88 4.67
CA VAL A 19 13.29 11.74 4.41
C VAL A 19 13.36 11.36 2.93
N ALA A 20 13.74 10.12 2.67
CA ALA A 20 13.87 9.55 1.33
C ALA A 20 12.62 8.74 0.94
N ALA A 21 12.04 8.00 1.89
CA ALA A 21 10.86 7.17 1.66
C ALA A 21 10.11 6.88 2.96
N HIS A 22 8.84 6.49 2.86
CA HIS A 22 8.08 5.97 3.99
C HIS A 22 6.96 5.02 3.56
N PHE A 23 6.53 4.16 4.49
CA PHE A 23 5.30 3.36 4.39
C PHE A 23 4.79 2.99 5.77
N GLY A 24 3.54 2.52 5.84
CA GLY A 24 2.90 1.98 7.03
C GLY A 24 2.26 0.63 6.77
N ILE A 25 2.20 -0.19 7.82
CA ILE A 25 1.46 -1.46 7.88
C ILE A 25 0.51 -1.40 9.08
N LEU A 26 -0.70 -1.88 8.89
CA LEU A 26 -1.62 -2.18 9.98
C LEU A 26 -2.54 -3.34 9.57
N ARG A 27 -3.08 -4.06 10.55
CA ARG A 27 -4.04 -5.12 10.31
C ARG A 27 -5.44 -4.54 10.13
N ARG A 28 -6.20 -5.13 9.21
CA ARG A 28 -7.62 -4.88 9.02
C ARG A 28 -8.36 -6.18 8.79
N PHE A 29 -9.60 -6.22 9.24
CA PHE A 29 -10.57 -7.18 8.69
C PHE A 29 -11.05 -6.67 7.34
N ILE A 30 -10.98 -7.55 6.35
CA ILE A 30 -11.67 -7.38 5.06
C ILE A 30 -12.71 -8.48 4.93
N LYS A 31 -13.76 -8.23 4.16
CA LYS A 31 -14.76 -9.25 3.83
C LYS A 31 -14.45 -9.86 2.46
N VAL A 32 -14.28 -11.18 2.41
CA VAL A 32 -14.07 -11.97 1.19
C VAL A 32 -15.26 -12.92 1.04
N GLY A 33 -16.18 -12.57 0.13
CA GLY A 33 -17.49 -13.20 0.10
C GLY A 33 -18.21 -13.00 1.43
N GLU A 34 -18.51 -14.09 2.14
CA GLU A 34 -19.13 -14.02 3.46
C GLU A 34 -18.15 -14.04 4.63
N VAL A 35 -16.86 -14.26 4.39
CA VAL A 35 -15.84 -14.46 5.44
C VAL A 35 -15.16 -13.14 5.79
N ASP A 36 -15.10 -12.80 7.08
CA ASP A 36 -14.22 -11.75 7.59
C ASP A 36 -12.81 -12.30 7.80
N LEU A 37 -11.84 -11.75 7.08
CA LEU A 37 -10.45 -12.18 7.08
C LEU A 37 -9.56 -11.07 7.63
N LEU A 38 -8.76 -11.39 8.64
CA LEU A 38 -7.70 -10.50 9.13
C LEU A 38 -6.52 -10.52 8.14
N VAL A 39 -6.17 -9.37 7.61
CA VAL A 39 -5.07 -9.17 6.65
C VAL A 39 -4.27 -7.94 7.03
N ALA A 40 -3.11 -7.72 6.41
CA ALA A 40 -2.42 -6.43 6.50
C ALA A 40 -2.81 -5.49 5.35
N GLU A 41 -2.95 -4.20 5.65
CA GLU A 41 -2.99 -3.13 4.65
C GLU A 41 -1.63 -2.44 4.61
N LEU A 42 -1.03 -2.36 3.43
CA LEU A 42 0.11 -1.52 3.08
C LEU A 42 -0.38 -0.18 2.57
N GLY A 43 0.13 0.90 3.13
CA GLY A 43 -0.21 2.24 2.66
C GLY A 43 0.73 3.30 3.18
N LEU A 44 0.31 4.56 3.02
CA LEU A 44 1.20 5.72 3.19
C LEU A 44 2.50 5.53 2.41
N TYR A 45 2.46 4.93 1.23
CA TYR A 45 3.65 4.70 0.42
C TYR A 45 4.08 6.02 -0.23
N GLY A 46 5.32 6.42 0.01
CA GLY A 46 5.89 7.61 -0.60
C GLY A 46 7.40 7.46 -0.76
N VAL A 47 7.91 7.89 -1.91
CA VAL A 47 9.34 8.02 -2.21
C VAL A 47 9.56 9.45 -2.69
N ARG A 48 10.67 10.08 -2.28
CA ARG A 48 10.99 11.44 -2.72
C ARG A 48 11.20 11.46 -4.25
N PRO A 49 10.66 12.45 -4.98
CA PRO A 49 10.65 12.41 -6.46
C PRO A 49 12.01 12.23 -7.13
N ASP A 50 13.09 12.82 -6.58
CA ASP A 50 14.47 12.68 -7.07
C ASP A 50 15.03 11.25 -6.93
N LEU A 51 14.40 10.42 -6.10
CA LEU A 51 14.79 9.05 -5.80
C LEU A 51 13.93 8.02 -6.53
N GLU A 52 12.87 8.45 -7.22
CA GLU A 52 12.03 7.56 -8.02
C GLU A 52 12.83 6.94 -9.17
N GLY A 53 12.61 5.65 -9.43
CA GLY A 53 13.31 4.93 -10.51
C GLY A 53 14.75 4.51 -10.20
N LEU A 54 15.38 5.04 -9.15
CA LEU A 54 16.75 4.68 -8.73
C LEU A 54 16.85 3.32 -8.01
N GLY A 55 15.73 2.62 -7.82
CA GLY A 55 15.72 1.38 -7.05
C GLY A 55 15.84 1.60 -5.55
N ILE A 56 15.66 2.85 -5.08
CA ILE A 56 15.26 3.16 -3.69
C ILE A 56 13.78 2.80 -3.57
N SER A 57 13.53 1.52 -3.78
CA SER A 57 12.25 0.89 -3.72
C SER A 57 12.27 0.08 -2.46
N PHE A 58 11.32 0.36 -1.58
CA PHE A 58 11.04 -0.43 -0.39
C PHE A 58 11.35 -1.91 -0.60
N SER A 59 12.27 -2.48 0.18
CA SER A 59 12.53 -3.92 0.07
C SER A 59 11.30 -4.66 0.61
N MET A 60 10.45 -5.15 -0.29
CA MET A 60 9.31 -6.01 0.06
C MET A 60 9.72 -7.23 0.89
N ARG A 61 11.01 -7.62 0.84
CA ARG A 61 11.55 -8.68 1.70
C ARG A 61 11.44 -8.38 3.19
N PHE A 62 11.39 -7.11 3.59
CA PHE A 62 11.15 -6.74 4.98
C PHE A 62 9.67 -6.87 5.38
N VAL A 63 8.72 -6.80 4.43
CA VAL A 63 7.29 -7.01 4.72
C VAL A 63 7.05 -8.41 5.25
N TYR A 64 7.63 -9.40 4.59
CA TYR A 64 7.35 -10.81 4.88
C TYR A 64 7.51 -11.21 6.36
N PRO A 65 8.65 -10.95 7.05
CA PRO A 65 8.76 -11.26 8.47
C PRO A 65 7.76 -10.49 9.33
N VAL A 66 7.39 -9.25 8.94
CA VAL A 66 6.37 -8.46 9.66
C VAL A 66 4.99 -9.12 9.53
N LEU A 67 4.64 -9.67 8.36
CA LEU A 67 3.35 -10.35 8.19
C LEU A 67 3.26 -11.63 9.02
N GLN A 68 4.37 -12.37 9.12
CA GLN A 68 4.48 -13.54 9.99
C GLN A 68 4.27 -13.17 11.45
N GLU A 69 4.90 -12.09 11.92
CA GLU A 69 4.74 -11.59 13.30
C GLU A 69 3.31 -11.10 13.58
N LEU A 70 2.69 -10.43 12.60
CA LEU A 70 1.30 -9.97 12.69
C LEU A 70 0.27 -11.12 12.60
N GLY A 71 0.70 -12.33 12.21
CA GLY A 71 -0.15 -13.51 12.09
C GLY A 71 -1.19 -13.40 10.98
N VAL A 72 -0.88 -12.70 9.88
CA VAL A 72 -1.80 -12.46 8.76
C VAL A 72 -1.34 -13.20 7.50
N PRO A 73 -2.27 -13.66 6.64
CA PRO A 73 -1.95 -14.52 5.52
C PRO A 73 -1.36 -13.78 4.31
N PHE A 74 -1.58 -12.46 4.22
CA PHE A 74 -1.05 -11.61 3.17
C PHE A 74 -1.21 -10.13 3.56
N ALA A 75 -0.56 -9.25 2.79
CA ALA A 75 -0.86 -7.82 2.78
C ALA A 75 -1.32 -7.35 1.42
N PHE A 76 -2.12 -6.28 1.40
CA PHE A 76 -2.53 -5.62 0.17
C PHE A 76 -2.41 -4.10 0.28
N GLY A 77 -2.29 -3.42 -0.84
CA GLY A 77 -2.31 -1.96 -0.91
C GLY A 77 -2.74 -1.48 -2.28
N THR A 78 -3.13 -0.20 -2.37
CA THR A 78 -3.48 0.43 -3.64
C THR A 78 -2.48 1.52 -4.00
N VAL A 79 -2.11 1.59 -5.27
CA VAL A 79 -1.21 2.62 -5.80
C VAL A 79 -1.78 3.21 -7.08
N ARG A 80 -1.50 4.49 -7.30
CA ARG A 80 -1.89 5.19 -8.53
C ARG A 80 -1.12 4.62 -9.71
N HIS A 81 -1.69 4.69 -10.90
CA HIS A 81 -1.03 4.27 -12.14
C HIS A 81 0.32 4.96 -12.39
N ALA A 82 0.49 6.21 -11.93
CA ALA A 82 1.77 6.91 -12.01
C ALA A 82 2.93 6.17 -11.31
N LEU A 83 2.62 5.34 -10.30
CA LEU A 83 3.62 4.54 -9.57
C LEU A 83 3.83 3.14 -10.17
N ARG A 84 3.20 2.80 -11.31
CA ARG A 84 3.31 1.49 -11.95
C ARG A 84 4.75 1.01 -12.10
N ASN A 85 5.60 1.82 -12.75
CA ASN A 85 6.98 1.45 -13.02
C ASN A 85 7.79 1.22 -11.74
N HIS A 86 7.40 1.90 -10.66
CA HIS A 86 7.99 1.74 -9.35
C HIS A 86 7.62 0.37 -8.74
N VAL A 87 6.34 0.01 -8.76
CA VAL A 87 5.84 -1.21 -8.11
C VAL A 87 6.02 -2.49 -8.94
N GLU A 88 6.10 -2.38 -10.27
CA GLU A 88 6.31 -3.53 -11.17
C GLU A 88 7.63 -4.25 -10.88
N ARG A 89 8.64 -3.53 -10.38
CA ARG A 89 9.92 -4.12 -9.99
C ARG A 89 9.78 -5.13 -8.85
N PHE A 90 8.83 -4.92 -7.92
CA PHE A 90 8.54 -5.87 -6.84
C PHE A 90 7.94 -7.18 -7.36
N CYS A 91 7.15 -7.08 -8.42
CA CYS A 91 6.45 -8.23 -9.01
C CYS A 91 7.40 -9.17 -9.73
N ARG A 92 8.46 -8.64 -10.37
CA ARG A 92 9.46 -9.44 -11.10
C ARG A 92 10.20 -10.45 -10.23
N GLY A 93 10.30 -10.20 -8.92
CA GLY A 93 10.94 -11.09 -7.95
C GLY A 93 9.99 -12.10 -7.29
N GLY A 94 8.72 -12.15 -7.68
CA GLY A 94 7.69 -12.98 -7.02
C GLY A 94 7.32 -12.50 -5.62
N LEU A 95 7.73 -11.29 -5.22
CA LEU A 95 7.47 -10.72 -3.90
C LEU A 95 6.11 -10.03 -3.80
N ALA A 96 5.44 -9.79 -4.93
CA ALA A 96 4.10 -9.25 -4.97
C ALA A 96 3.41 -9.58 -6.30
N THR A 97 2.08 -9.59 -6.27
CA THR A 97 1.21 -9.68 -7.43
C THR A 97 0.54 -8.32 -7.63
N MET A 98 0.63 -7.77 -8.84
CA MET A 98 -0.06 -6.55 -9.22
C MET A 98 -1.30 -6.88 -10.05
N LEU A 99 -2.44 -6.35 -9.62
CA LEU A 99 -3.74 -6.50 -10.27
C LEU A 99 -4.23 -5.13 -10.77
N SER A 100 -4.90 -5.13 -11.92
CA SER A 100 -5.48 -3.92 -12.54
C SER A 100 -6.89 -4.19 -13.02
N GLY A 101 -7.69 -3.13 -13.23
CA GLY A 101 -9.09 -3.26 -13.65
C GLY A 101 -10.03 -3.74 -12.53
N ILE A 102 -9.57 -3.68 -11.27
CA ILE A 102 -10.41 -3.96 -10.10
C ILE A 102 -11.06 -2.64 -9.68
N PRO A 103 -12.41 -2.56 -9.63
CA PRO A 103 -13.08 -1.36 -9.16
C PRO A 103 -12.82 -1.17 -7.66
N VAL A 104 -12.08 -0.11 -7.30
CA VAL A 104 -11.79 0.21 -5.90
C VAL A 104 -12.69 1.35 -5.45
N ARG A 105 -13.37 1.19 -4.31
CA ARG A 105 -14.11 2.27 -3.66
C ARG A 105 -13.24 2.93 -2.59
N SER A 106 -12.95 4.22 -2.74
CA SER A 106 -12.07 4.97 -1.84
C SER A 106 -12.72 6.27 -1.36
N THR A 107 -12.29 6.76 -0.20
CA THR A 107 -12.70 8.07 0.32
C THR A 107 -12.18 9.18 -0.59
N HIS A 108 -12.98 10.22 -0.81
CA HIS A 108 -12.50 11.40 -1.53
C HIS A 108 -11.27 12.02 -0.83
N PRO A 109 -10.30 12.54 -1.59
CA PRO A 109 -9.12 13.19 -1.02
C PRO A 109 -9.45 14.49 -0.29
N GLN A 110 -10.59 15.10 -0.64
CA GLN A 110 -11.12 16.34 -0.07
C GLN A 110 -12.56 16.10 0.38
N VAL A 111 -13.02 16.88 1.35
CA VAL A 111 -14.41 16.82 1.82
C VAL A 111 -15.27 17.60 0.83
N HIS A 112 -16.27 16.93 0.26
CA HIS A 112 -17.25 17.52 -0.64
C HIS A 112 -18.65 17.25 -0.08
N PRO A 113 -19.36 18.25 0.47
CA PRO A 113 -20.68 18.06 1.07
C PRO A 113 -21.73 17.50 0.09
N ASP A 114 -21.61 17.84 -1.20
CA ASP A 114 -22.59 17.51 -2.23
C ASP A 114 -22.34 16.15 -2.92
N LEU A 115 -21.26 15.45 -2.55
CA LEU A 115 -20.90 14.16 -3.14
C LEU A 115 -21.01 13.03 -2.11
N PRO A 116 -21.24 11.79 -2.55
CA PRO A 116 -21.06 10.63 -1.69
C PRO A 116 -19.66 10.63 -1.03
N PRO A 117 -19.52 10.09 0.19
CA PRO A 117 -18.24 10.11 0.92
C PRO A 117 -17.13 9.28 0.24
N THR A 118 -17.50 8.44 -0.74
CA THR A 118 -16.58 7.58 -1.48
C THR A 118 -16.84 7.65 -2.98
N ARG A 119 -15.79 7.48 -3.77
CA ARG A 119 -15.84 7.31 -5.23
C ARG A 119 -15.33 5.94 -5.65
N LEU A 120 -15.69 5.51 -6.85
CA LEU A 120 -14.97 4.47 -7.55
C LEU A 120 -13.71 5.06 -8.17
N GLU A 121 -12.60 4.33 -8.06
CA GLU A 121 -11.30 4.68 -8.59
C GLU A 121 -10.71 3.51 -9.35
N ASP A 122 -10.03 3.84 -10.45
CA ASP A 122 -9.15 2.94 -11.18
C ASP A 122 -7.72 3.10 -10.64
N VAL A 123 -7.25 2.07 -9.94
CA VAL A 123 -5.94 2.02 -9.29
C VAL A 123 -5.36 0.62 -9.43
N LEU A 124 -4.06 0.51 -9.22
CA LEU A 124 -3.38 -0.77 -9.16
C LEU A 124 -3.49 -1.32 -7.75
N VAL A 125 -3.83 -2.61 -7.63
CA VAL A 125 -3.83 -3.33 -6.37
C VAL A 125 -2.57 -4.18 -6.31
N LEU A 126 -1.80 -4.03 -5.23
CA LEU A 126 -0.63 -4.84 -4.94
C LEU A 126 -0.99 -5.82 -3.83
N VAL A 127 -0.65 -7.10 -3.99
CA VAL A 127 -0.83 -8.15 -2.97
C VAL A 127 0.50 -8.85 -2.74
N THR A 128 0.91 -9.00 -1.48
CA THR A 128 2.11 -9.74 -1.08
C THR A 128 1.74 -10.87 -0.13
N PRO A 129 2.29 -12.08 -0.30
CA PRO A 129 2.24 -13.12 0.73
C PRO A 129 2.95 -12.67 2.01
#